data_AF-A0A3A0CAJ0-F1
#
_entry.id   AF-A0A3A0CAJ0-F1
#
_cell.length_a   1.000
_cell.length_b   1.000
_cell.length_c   1.000
_cell.angle_alpha   90.00
_cell.angle_beta   90.00
_cell.angle_gamma   90.00
#
_symmetry.space_group_name_H-M   'P 1'
#
loop_
_entity.id
_entity.type
_entity.pdbx_description
1 polymer ?
#
loop_
_entity_poly.entity_id
_entity_poly.type
_entity_poly.pdbx_seq_one_letter_code
_entity_poly.pdbx_strand_id
1 'polypeptide(L)'
;AGLAEKSPAQSVTEMPVVYQLPGMYKVIVKKDLTYKTVDGVALKMDVYYPPNLEKSQKLPLVIFNNGVGAMQIPQWRVYQDWAKLTALSGMIAVNYQSRQGAAFEDTDDLINHIRSNASSLQIDENRIGIWTCSGNVSVGLRLAMQGNRSYIRCAVVYYGITELSVFRQTLPLFVVRAGQDALGLNQAIDEFVRYALTNDFNLQYINYLEGQHAFDIVDDNGRSREIIKQTLDFLKSNLAAKTGETPESVLTATTFYDMLMRGQSDSAMAQYRRARAKFTGHPNYHWIMQEGGINAMGYQLLQEQRNEAALEVLKINTENHPGSPNVYDSLGDAYEAVGDTARAVQASEKALALLQENTALDENFSRLIRQSAEAKLERLRKQKI
;
A
#
# COMPACT_ATOMS: atom_id res chain seq x y z
N ALA A 1 58.53 -0.29 -11.49
CA ALA A 1 57.69 0.38 -10.48
C ALA A 1 56.41 -0.42 -10.34
N GLY A 2 56.08 -0.82 -9.11
CA GLY A 2 55.18 -1.95 -8.81
C GLY A 2 53.76 -1.82 -9.33
N LEU A 3 53.27 -2.91 -9.90
CA LEU A 3 51.85 -3.21 -9.98
C LEU A 3 51.36 -3.35 -8.53
N ALA A 4 50.60 -2.38 -8.05
CA ALA A 4 49.87 -2.53 -6.80
C ALA A 4 48.91 -3.70 -6.98
N GLU A 5 49.14 -4.79 -6.23
CA GLU A 5 48.16 -5.84 -6.03
C GLU A 5 46.85 -5.18 -5.59
N LYS A 6 45.81 -5.27 -6.43
CA LYS A 6 44.45 -4.96 -6.00
C LYS A 6 44.19 -5.87 -4.79
N SER A 7 43.89 -5.27 -3.64
CA SER A 7 43.51 -6.06 -2.46
C SER A 7 42.36 -7.01 -2.85
N PRO A 8 42.31 -8.23 -2.30
CA PRO A 8 41.19 -9.13 -2.58
C PRO A 8 39.89 -8.38 -2.27
N ALA A 9 38.96 -8.38 -3.25
CA ALA A 9 37.66 -7.75 -3.08
C ALA A 9 37.04 -8.28 -1.79
N GLN A 10 36.71 -7.39 -0.85
CA GLN A 10 36.06 -7.78 0.40
C GLN A 10 34.79 -8.59 0.07
N SER A 11 34.55 -9.68 0.81
CA SER A 11 33.31 -10.44 0.64
C SER A 11 32.12 -9.54 0.97
N VAL A 12 31.10 -9.54 0.11
CA VAL A 12 29.83 -8.81 0.31
C VAL A 12 29.20 -9.13 1.67
N THR A 13 29.44 -10.34 2.20
CA THR A 13 28.94 -10.79 3.50
C THR A 13 29.65 -10.13 4.70
N GLU A 14 30.81 -9.51 4.50
CA GLU A 14 31.63 -8.86 5.53
C GLU A 14 31.54 -7.33 5.47
N MET A 15 31.02 -6.79 4.37
CA MET A 15 30.88 -5.34 4.17
C MET A 15 29.84 -4.75 5.16
N PRO A 16 30.15 -3.60 5.79
CA PRO A 16 29.20 -2.89 6.63
C PRO A 16 28.18 -2.14 5.77
N VAL A 17 27.01 -1.86 6.35
CA VAL A 17 26.05 -0.92 5.75
C VAL A 17 26.69 0.47 5.65
N VAL A 18 26.57 1.14 4.50
CA VAL A 18 27.23 2.44 4.22
C VAL A 18 26.75 3.58 5.12
N TYR A 19 25.58 3.41 5.74
CA TYR A 19 25.06 4.30 6.77
C TYR A 19 25.30 3.69 8.16
N GLN A 20 26.09 4.37 8.98
CA GLN A 20 26.41 3.95 10.34
C GLN A 20 26.01 5.06 11.31
N LEU A 21 25.56 4.67 12.51
CA LEU A 21 25.18 5.60 13.58
C LEU A 21 26.07 5.41 14.82
N PRO A 22 26.46 6.49 15.51
CA PRO A 22 27.09 6.38 16.81
C PRO A 22 26.21 5.58 17.77
N GLY A 23 26.79 4.59 18.46
CA GLY A 23 26.07 3.79 19.44
C GLY A 23 25.49 2.47 18.93
N MET A 24 25.69 2.10 17.66
CA MET A 24 25.33 0.75 17.17
C MET A 24 25.96 -0.38 17.99
N TYR A 25 27.13 -0.16 18.59
CA TYR A 25 27.80 -1.09 19.50
C TYR A 25 27.11 -1.26 20.87
N LYS A 26 26.17 -0.36 21.22
CA LYS A 26 25.39 -0.43 22.47
C LYS A 26 24.13 -1.28 22.33
N VAL A 27 23.75 -1.67 21.10
CA VAL A 27 22.58 -2.52 20.84
C VAL A 27 22.75 -3.85 21.57
N ILE A 28 21.71 -4.25 22.29
CA ILE A 28 21.70 -5.51 23.06
C ILE A 28 21.28 -6.62 22.10
N VAL A 29 22.10 -7.67 21.98
CA VAL A 29 21.82 -8.79 21.07
C VAL A 29 21.65 -10.07 21.89
N LYS A 30 20.48 -10.70 21.79
CA LYS A 30 20.27 -12.08 22.26
C LYS A 30 20.46 -13.00 21.06
N LYS A 31 21.57 -13.73 21.06
CA LYS A 31 21.95 -14.60 19.95
C LYS A 31 21.41 -16.01 20.10
N ASP A 32 21.32 -16.72 18.98
CA ASP A 32 21.16 -18.16 18.91
C ASP A 32 19.88 -18.71 19.60
N LEU A 33 18.81 -17.91 19.64
CA LEU A 33 17.53 -18.35 20.19
C LEU A 33 16.86 -19.32 19.22
N THR A 34 16.56 -20.54 19.66
CA THR A 34 15.85 -21.51 18.83
C THR A 34 14.40 -21.09 18.63
N TYR A 35 13.96 -20.97 17.38
CA TYR A 35 12.56 -20.69 17.06
C TYR A 35 11.81 -21.92 16.55
N LYS A 36 12.51 -22.87 15.92
CA LYS A 36 11.99 -24.21 15.61
C LYS A 36 13.08 -25.27 15.54
N THR A 37 12.67 -26.53 15.61
CA THR A 37 13.54 -27.69 15.35
C THR A 37 12.91 -28.54 14.28
N VAL A 38 13.66 -28.88 13.22
CA VAL A 38 13.20 -29.78 12.16
C VAL A 38 14.24 -30.87 11.97
N ASP A 39 13.80 -32.13 12.03
CA ASP A 39 14.68 -33.32 11.90
C ASP A 39 15.91 -33.28 12.83
N GLY A 40 15.70 -32.81 14.07
CA GLY A 40 16.77 -32.66 15.06
C GLY A 40 17.68 -31.44 14.87
N VAL A 41 17.50 -30.66 13.81
CA VAL A 41 18.26 -29.42 13.56
C VAL A 41 17.50 -28.22 14.12
N ALA A 42 18.09 -27.54 15.10
CA ALA A 42 17.56 -26.29 15.63
C ALA A 42 17.83 -25.14 14.65
N LEU A 43 16.77 -24.45 14.23
CA LEU A 43 16.86 -23.19 13.50
C LEU A 43 16.80 -22.04 14.50
N LYS A 44 17.74 -21.12 14.36
CA LYS A 44 17.99 -20.07 15.34
C LYS A 44 17.72 -18.67 14.81
N MET A 45 17.44 -17.76 15.74
CA MET A 45 17.30 -16.33 15.49
C MET A 45 18.14 -15.51 16.47
N ASP A 46 18.60 -14.37 16.00
CA ASP A 46 19.22 -13.32 16.80
C ASP A 46 18.22 -12.17 16.94
N VAL A 47 18.00 -11.70 18.17
CA VAL A 47 17.09 -10.59 18.48
C VAL A 47 17.88 -9.39 18.97
N TYR A 48 17.68 -8.25 18.32
CA TYR A 48 18.39 -7.00 18.55
C TYR A 48 17.46 -6.00 19.22
N TYR A 49 17.84 -5.54 20.40
CA TYR A 49 17.03 -4.66 21.24
C TYR A 49 17.64 -3.27 21.34
N PRO A 50 16.81 -2.21 21.38
CA PRO A 50 17.27 -0.87 21.71
C PRO A 50 17.98 -0.85 23.07
N PRO A 51 19.06 -0.06 23.24
CA PRO A 51 19.85 -0.04 24.48
C PRO A 51 19.07 0.43 25.72
N ASN A 52 18.00 1.20 25.52
CA ASN A 52 17.19 1.81 26.58
C ASN A 52 15.80 1.16 26.72
N LEU A 53 15.65 -0.11 26.33
CA LEU A 53 14.38 -0.82 26.42
C LEU A 53 13.96 -1.04 27.89
N GLU A 54 12.79 -0.52 28.26
CA GLU A 54 12.22 -0.72 29.60
C GLU A 54 11.61 -2.12 29.75
N LYS A 55 11.66 -2.70 30.96
CA LYS A 55 11.25 -4.10 31.21
C LYS A 55 9.79 -4.43 30.83
N SER A 56 8.87 -3.49 30.99
CA SER A 56 7.44 -3.67 30.68
C SER A 56 7.06 -3.23 29.27
N GLN A 57 7.98 -2.62 28.53
CA GLN A 57 7.71 -2.08 27.21
C GLN A 57 7.69 -3.19 26.16
N LYS A 58 6.65 -3.17 25.31
CA LYS A 58 6.61 -3.92 24.05
C LYS A 58 6.88 -2.98 22.89
N LEU A 59 7.83 -3.32 22.03
CA LEU A 59 8.22 -2.51 20.88
C LEU A 59 7.83 -3.19 19.56
N PRO A 60 7.60 -2.41 18.49
CA PRO A 60 7.42 -2.98 17.16
C PRO A 60 8.66 -3.74 16.71
N LEU A 61 8.47 -4.67 15.79
CA LEU A 61 9.51 -5.56 15.27
C LEU A 61 9.75 -5.30 13.78
N VAL A 62 11.01 -5.39 13.34
CA VAL A 62 11.38 -5.55 11.93
C VAL A 62 12.06 -6.91 11.74
N ILE A 63 11.53 -7.73 10.85
CA ILE A 63 12.16 -8.99 10.44
C ILE A 63 12.98 -8.71 9.19
N PHE A 64 14.29 -8.98 9.27
CA PHE A 64 15.17 -8.98 8.12
C PHE A 64 15.08 -10.36 7.46
N ASN A 65 14.27 -10.41 6.40
CA ASN A 65 13.81 -11.64 5.79
C ASN A 65 14.96 -12.45 5.15
N ASN A 66 15.00 -13.74 5.48
CA ASN A 66 15.86 -14.75 4.88
C ASN A 66 15.03 -15.62 3.93
N GLY A 67 14.65 -15.02 2.81
CA GLY A 67 13.80 -15.67 1.81
C GLY A 67 14.54 -16.65 0.89
N VAL A 68 15.87 -16.55 0.81
CA VAL A 68 16.68 -17.50 0.04
C VAL A 68 16.94 -18.81 0.79
N GLY A 69 16.71 -18.84 2.11
CA GLY A 69 16.92 -20.03 2.93
C GLY A 69 18.40 -20.33 3.19
N ALA A 70 19.15 -19.34 3.67
CA ALA A 70 20.56 -19.49 4.00
C ALA A 70 20.83 -19.50 5.51
N MET A 71 21.45 -20.56 6.02
CA MET A 71 21.77 -20.70 7.46
C MET A 71 22.79 -19.65 7.96
N GLN A 72 23.49 -18.97 7.04
CA GLN A 72 24.59 -18.05 7.32
C GLN A 72 24.17 -16.57 7.39
N ILE A 73 22.93 -16.22 7.04
CA ILE A 73 22.48 -14.82 6.98
C ILE A 73 22.65 -14.08 8.33
N PRO A 74 22.34 -14.66 9.50
CA PRO A 74 22.57 -13.97 10.78
C PRO A 74 24.04 -13.61 11.04
N GLN A 75 24.98 -14.33 10.43
CA GLN A 75 26.41 -14.07 10.54
C GLN A 75 26.90 -12.97 9.58
N TRP A 76 26.13 -12.61 8.56
CA TRP A 76 26.52 -11.59 7.58
C TRP A 76 26.49 -10.20 8.20
N ARG A 77 27.56 -9.43 7.97
CA ARG A 77 27.75 -8.11 8.55
C ARG A 77 26.64 -7.14 8.16
N VAL A 78 26.21 -7.15 6.91
CA VAL A 78 25.12 -6.31 6.40
C VAL A 78 23.82 -6.51 7.19
N TYR A 79 23.43 -7.75 7.47
CA TYR A 79 22.23 -8.08 8.26
C TYR A 79 22.38 -7.67 9.73
N GLN A 80 23.56 -7.87 10.32
CA GLN A 80 23.82 -7.43 11.69
C GLN A 80 23.77 -5.90 11.82
N ASP A 81 24.32 -5.17 10.86
CA ASP A 81 24.35 -3.70 10.89
C ASP A 81 22.96 -3.12 10.65
N TRP A 82 22.19 -3.65 9.71
CA TRP A 82 20.80 -3.29 9.52
C TRP A 82 19.93 -3.54 10.77
N ALA A 83 20.10 -4.69 11.42
CA ALA A 83 19.39 -4.99 12.67
C ALA A 83 19.80 -4.05 13.81
N LYS A 84 21.08 -3.69 13.92
CA LYS A 84 21.56 -2.69 14.89
C LYS A 84 21.05 -1.28 14.60
N LEU A 85 21.03 -0.85 13.34
CA LEU A 85 20.48 0.47 12.94
C LEU A 85 18.99 0.57 13.30
N THR A 86 18.26 -0.52 13.10
CA THR A 86 16.84 -0.66 13.45
C THR A 86 16.63 -0.63 14.97
N ALA A 87 17.44 -1.37 15.72
CA ALA A 87 17.46 -1.36 17.18
C ALA A 87 17.76 0.02 17.76
N LEU A 88 18.79 0.69 17.25
CA LEU A 88 19.13 2.05 17.67
C LEU A 88 18.04 3.06 17.29
N SER A 89 17.26 2.72 16.27
CA SER A 89 16.08 3.45 15.80
C SER A 89 14.81 3.20 16.63
N GLY A 90 14.89 2.48 17.74
CA GLY A 90 13.76 2.32 18.69
C GLY A 90 12.77 1.22 18.33
N MET A 91 13.16 0.29 17.46
CA MET A 91 12.38 -0.89 17.09
C MET A 91 13.17 -2.15 17.43
N ILE A 92 12.54 -3.29 17.67
CA ILE A 92 13.26 -4.57 17.78
C ILE A 92 13.57 -5.08 16.37
N ALA A 93 14.71 -5.75 16.17
CA ALA A 93 15.02 -6.40 14.91
C ALA A 93 15.34 -7.88 15.09
N VAL A 94 15.02 -8.70 14.08
CA VAL A 94 15.32 -10.13 14.05
C VAL A 94 16.04 -10.51 12.76
N ASN A 95 17.17 -11.19 12.93
CA ASN A 95 17.82 -11.98 11.88
C ASN A 95 17.65 -13.46 12.23
N TYR A 96 17.47 -14.34 11.25
CA TYR A 96 17.22 -15.75 11.52
C TYR A 96 17.78 -16.66 10.43
N GLN A 97 18.04 -17.90 10.84
CA GLN A 97 18.40 -18.98 9.95
C GLN A 97 17.16 -19.51 9.25
N SER A 98 17.31 -19.92 8.01
CA SER A 98 16.24 -20.57 7.26
C SER A 98 16.86 -21.59 6.32
N ARG A 99 16.13 -22.66 6.03
CA ARG A 99 16.57 -23.78 5.19
C ARG A 99 16.31 -23.49 3.72
N GLN A 100 17.27 -23.85 2.89
CA GLN A 100 17.13 -23.79 1.44
C GLN A 100 15.95 -24.69 1.01
N GLY A 101 15.07 -24.16 0.16
CA GLY A 101 13.88 -24.89 -0.30
C GLY A 101 12.68 -24.88 0.66
N ALA A 102 12.84 -24.48 1.93
CA ALA A 102 11.75 -24.37 2.90
C ALA A 102 11.61 -22.94 3.47
N ALA A 103 12.18 -21.94 2.80
CA ALA A 103 12.29 -20.59 3.35
C ALA A 103 10.96 -19.92 3.67
N PHE A 104 9.91 -20.18 2.87
CA PHE A 104 8.57 -19.67 3.14
C PHE A 104 8.01 -20.24 4.46
N GLU A 105 8.04 -21.57 4.62
CA GLU A 105 7.57 -22.26 5.83
C GLU A 105 8.37 -21.81 7.05
N ASP A 106 9.70 -21.79 6.94
CA ASP A 106 10.58 -21.38 8.03
C ASP A 106 10.36 -19.93 8.47
N THR A 107 10.01 -19.04 7.54
CA THR A 107 9.69 -17.64 7.84
C THR A 107 8.31 -17.49 8.49
N ASP A 108 7.31 -18.26 8.03
CA ASP A 108 5.99 -18.27 8.66
C ASP A 108 6.06 -18.84 10.09
N ASP A 109 6.82 -19.91 10.31
CA ASP A 109 7.07 -20.49 11.64
C ASP A 109 7.81 -19.52 12.57
N LEU A 110 8.80 -18.78 12.06
CA LEU A 110 9.47 -17.73 12.83
C LEU A 110 8.46 -16.68 13.31
N ILE A 111 7.62 -16.18 12.41
CA ILE A 111 6.59 -15.19 12.74
C ILE A 111 5.64 -15.76 13.80
N ASN A 112 5.18 -17.00 13.63
CA ASN A 112 4.30 -17.67 14.59
C ASN A 112 4.97 -17.85 15.96
N HIS A 113 6.24 -18.24 15.99
CA HIS A 113 7.03 -18.35 17.22
C HIS A 113 7.15 -17.00 17.93
N ILE A 114 7.52 -15.94 17.20
CA ILE A 114 7.66 -14.59 17.75
C ILE A 114 6.35 -14.12 18.35
N ARG A 115 5.24 -14.26 17.62
CA ARG A 115 3.92 -13.81 18.08
C ARG A 115 3.45 -14.60 19.30
N SER A 116 3.72 -15.90 19.35
CA SER A 116 3.39 -16.75 20.50
C SER A 116 4.24 -16.44 21.75
N ASN A 117 5.45 -15.90 21.55
CA ASN A 117 6.40 -15.55 22.60
C ASN A 117 6.57 -14.03 22.80
N ALA A 118 5.63 -13.24 22.29
CA ALA A 118 5.79 -11.79 22.15
C ALA A 118 6.05 -11.09 23.50
N SER A 119 5.39 -11.54 24.57
CA SER A 119 5.59 -11.00 25.92
C SER A 119 7.01 -11.27 26.46
N SER A 120 7.57 -12.46 26.26
CA SER A 120 8.94 -12.78 26.73
C SER A 120 10.02 -12.13 25.86
N LEU A 121 9.69 -11.88 24.59
CA LEU A 121 10.53 -11.16 23.64
C LEU A 121 10.35 -9.65 23.69
N GLN A 122 9.45 -9.11 24.52
CA GLN A 122 9.13 -7.67 24.56
C GLN A 122 8.74 -7.08 23.19
N ILE A 123 8.13 -7.92 22.34
CA ILE A 123 7.67 -7.55 21.01
C ILE A 123 6.17 -7.27 21.06
N ASP A 124 5.74 -6.25 20.32
CA ASP A 124 4.35 -6.07 19.98
C ASP A 124 4.01 -6.92 18.75
N GLU A 125 3.32 -8.03 18.99
CA GLU A 125 3.01 -9.06 17.99
C GLU A 125 2.11 -8.59 16.82
N ASN A 126 1.61 -7.36 16.86
CA ASN A 126 0.71 -6.78 15.87
C ASN A 126 1.32 -5.60 15.10
N ARG A 127 2.60 -5.29 15.36
CA ARG A 127 3.37 -4.24 14.70
C ARG A 127 4.67 -4.80 14.16
N ILE A 128 4.55 -5.56 13.08
CA ILE A 128 5.68 -6.21 12.40
C ILE A 128 5.94 -5.54 11.04
N GLY A 129 7.16 -5.10 10.80
CA GLY A 129 7.66 -4.71 9.48
C GLY A 129 8.50 -5.84 8.88
N ILE A 130 8.47 -5.99 7.56
CA ILE A 130 9.36 -6.90 6.84
C ILE A 130 10.35 -6.06 6.04
N TRP A 131 11.65 -6.27 6.24
CA TRP A 131 12.68 -5.78 5.32
C TRP A 131 13.17 -6.95 4.47
N THR A 132 13.19 -6.76 3.15
CA THR A 132 13.62 -7.80 2.22
C THR A 132 14.37 -7.22 1.02
N CYS A 133 15.39 -7.93 0.55
CA CYS A 133 16.22 -7.47 -0.56
C CYS A 133 16.61 -8.60 -1.52
N SER A 134 16.89 -8.27 -2.78
CA SER A 134 17.37 -9.23 -3.79
C SER A 134 16.49 -10.49 -3.85
N GLY A 135 17.09 -11.69 -3.91
CA GLY A 135 16.39 -12.97 -3.92
C GLY A 135 15.50 -13.22 -2.69
N ASN A 136 15.73 -12.55 -1.56
CA ASN A 136 14.89 -12.71 -0.38
C ASN A 136 13.46 -12.19 -0.63
N VAL A 137 13.28 -11.25 -1.56
CA VAL A 137 11.97 -10.67 -1.89
C VAL A 137 10.94 -11.74 -2.28
N SER A 138 11.42 -12.86 -2.84
CA SER A 138 10.61 -14.04 -3.15
C SER A 138 9.83 -14.60 -1.96
N VAL A 139 10.23 -14.40 -0.70
CA VAL A 139 9.45 -14.86 0.45
C VAL A 139 8.84 -13.69 1.21
N GLY A 140 9.64 -12.68 1.51
CA GLY A 140 9.24 -11.58 2.41
C GLY A 140 8.06 -10.80 1.86
N LEU A 141 8.08 -10.44 0.58
CA LEU A 141 6.98 -9.70 -0.05
C LEU A 141 5.74 -10.58 -0.22
N ARG A 142 5.90 -11.86 -0.62
CA ARG A 142 4.78 -12.80 -0.73
C ARG A 142 4.04 -12.98 0.60
N LEU A 143 4.75 -13.13 1.71
CA LEU A 143 4.14 -13.24 3.04
C LEU A 143 3.41 -11.96 3.44
N ALA A 144 4.08 -10.82 3.28
CA ALA A 144 3.53 -9.51 3.66
C ALA A 144 2.23 -9.20 2.92
N MET A 145 2.10 -9.62 1.65
CA MET A 145 0.95 -9.36 0.81
C MET A 145 -0.29 -10.23 1.08
N GLN A 146 -0.24 -11.21 1.97
CA GLN A 146 -1.41 -12.06 2.27
C GLN A 146 -2.33 -11.41 3.32
N GLY A 147 -3.63 -11.27 2.98
CA GLY A 147 -4.62 -10.50 3.74
C GLY A 147 -4.84 -10.94 5.20
N ASN A 148 -4.62 -12.21 5.51
CA ASN A 148 -4.74 -12.77 6.87
C ASN A 148 -3.55 -12.41 7.79
N ARG A 149 -2.57 -11.64 7.30
CA ARG A 149 -1.39 -11.20 8.07
C ARG A 149 -1.41 -9.70 8.38
N SER A 150 -2.54 -9.19 8.88
CA SER A 150 -2.72 -7.77 9.22
C SER A 150 -1.76 -7.23 10.30
N TYR A 151 -1.14 -8.12 11.08
CA TYR A 151 -0.06 -7.81 12.02
C TYR A 151 1.25 -7.42 11.31
N ILE A 152 1.43 -7.77 10.03
CA ILE A 152 2.46 -7.19 9.16
C ILE A 152 1.93 -5.85 8.66
N ARG A 153 2.57 -4.77 9.12
CA ARG A 153 2.12 -3.39 8.96
C ARG A 153 2.79 -2.65 7.81
N CYS A 154 3.97 -3.07 7.38
CA CYS A 154 4.67 -2.48 6.23
C CYS A 154 5.73 -3.45 5.68
N ALA A 155 6.16 -3.22 4.44
CA ALA A 155 7.29 -3.94 3.86
C ALA A 155 8.25 -3.01 3.13
N VAL A 156 9.55 -3.27 3.27
CA VAL A 156 10.64 -2.64 2.52
C VAL A 156 11.19 -3.65 1.53
N VAL A 157 11.34 -3.24 0.27
CA VAL A 157 11.77 -4.07 -0.85
C VAL A 157 12.94 -3.38 -1.56
N TYR A 158 14.12 -3.96 -1.45
CA TYR A 158 15.35 -3.42 -2.05
C TYR A 158 15.79 -4.28 -3.25
N TYR A 159 15.94 -3.64 -4.42
CA TYR A 159 16.54 -4.22 -5.65
C TYR A 159 16.15 -5.68 -5.88
N GLY A 160 14.85 -5.96 -5.81
CA GLY A 160 14.31 -7.31 -5.86
C GLY A 160 12.81 -7.26 -6.11
N ILE A 161 12.27 -8.29 -6.73
CA ILE A 161 10.83 -8.46 -6.92
C ILE A 161 10.48 -9.95 -6.96
N THR A 162 9.20 -10.26 -6.91
CA THR A 162 8.66 -11.61 -7.04
C THR A 162 7.28 -11.54 -7.69
N GLU A 163 6.87 -12.63 -8.32
CA GLU A 163 5.48 -12.81 -8.71
C GLU A 163 4.57 -12.81 -7.47
N LEU A 164 3.45 -12.09 -7.58
CA LEU A 164 2.43 -11.95 -6.55
C LEU A 164 1.09 -12.38 -7.12
N SER A 165 0.38 -13.23 -6.37
CA SER A 165 -0.99 -13.66 -6.67
C SER A 165 -2.03 -13.10 -5.71
N VAL A 166 -1.58 -12.53 -4.60
CA VAL A 166 -2.42 -11.88 -3.59
C VAL A 166 -1.86 -10.48 -3.37
N PHE A 167 -2.75 -9.50 -3.26
CA PHE A 167 -2.37 -8.10 -3.13
C PHE A 167 -3.05 -7.46 -1.92
N ARG A 168 -2.25 -6.94 -1.00
CA ARG A 168 -2.71 -6.04 0.06
C ARG A 168 -2.42 -4.61 -0.34
N GLN A 169 -3.34 -4.04 -1.11
CA GLN A 169 -3.22 -2.69 -1.64
C GLN A 169 -2.94 -1.63 -0.55
N THR A 170 -3.54 -1.79 0.62
CA THR A 170 -3.38 -0.84 1.75
C THR A 170 -2.09 -1.01 2.54
N LEU A 171 -1.32 -2.09 2.32
CA LEU A 171 -0.05 -2.30 2.97
C LEU A 171 0.94 -1.22 2.50
N PRO A 172 1.47 -0.37 3.39
CA PRO A 172 2.58 0.52 3.07
C PRO A 172 3.79 -0.28 2.55
N LEU A 173 4.26 0.09 1.36
CA LEU A 173 5.43 -0.48 0.70
C LEU A 173 6.48 0.60 0.46
N PHE A 174 7.73 0.28 0.76
CA PHE A 174 8.88 1.09 0.39
C PHE A 174 9.75 0.32 -0.59
N VAL A 175 9.72 0.69 -1.86
CA VAL A 175 10.43 -0.02 -2.94
C VAL A 175 11.60 0.83 -3.42
N VAL A 176 12.79 0.25 -3.45
CA VAL A 176 13.99 0.89 -4.02
C VAL A 176 14.48 0.08 -5.21
N ARG A 177 14.51 0.72 -6.38
CA ARG A 177 15.12 0.19 -7.60
C ARG A 177 16.54 0.73 -7.74
N ALA A 178 17.50 -0.17 -7.99
CA ALA A 178 18.89 0.17 -8.29
C ALA A 178 19.09 0.22 -9.81
N GLY A 179 19.36 1.41 -10.36
CA GLY A 179 19.32 1.66 -11.80
C GLY A 179 20.42 0.97 -12.60
N GLN A 180 21.56 0.66 -11.99
CA GLN A 180 22.66 -0.09 -12.62
C GLN A 180 22.54 -1.61 -12.43
N ASP A 181 21.44 -2.09 -11.84
CA ASP A 181 21.18 -3.51 -11.66
C ASP A 181 20.79 -4.21 -12.98
N ALA A 182 20.72 -5.54 -12.94
CA ALA A 182 20.43 -6.38 -14.11
C ALA A 182 19.15 -5.95 -14.83
N LEU A 183 19.23 -5.83 -16.16
CA LEU A 183 18.12 -5.34 -17.01
C LEU A 183 16.79 -6.07 -16.72
N GLY A 184 16.80 -7.41 -16.70
CA GLY A 184 15.59 -8.20 -16.49
C GLY A 184 14.98 -7.99 -15.09
N LEU A 185 15.81 -7.80 -14.07
CA LEU A 185 15.34 -7.50 -12.72
C LEU A 185 14.69 -6.11 -12.67
N ASN A 186 15.35 -5.12 -13.26
CA ASN A 186 14.84 -3.75 -13.34
C ASN A 186 13.52 -3.68 -14.13
N GLN A 187 13.39 -4.41 -15.23
CA GLN A 187 12.13 -4.51 -15.98
C GLN A 187 11.00 -5.09 -15.12
N ALA A 188 11.26 -6.16 -14.37
CA ALA A 188 10.26 -6.76 -13.49
C ALA A 188 9.84 -5.83 -12.34
N ILE A 189 10.77 -5.04 -11.79
CA ILE A 189 10.44 -4.00 -10.80
C ILE A 189 9.59 -2.89 -11.45
N ASP A 190 9.94 -2.46 -12.66
CA ASP A 190 9.21 -1.41 -13.39
C ASP A 190 7.76 -1.83 -13.69
N GLU A 191 7.56 -3.12 -14.03
CA GLU A 191 6.23 -3.71 -14.21
C GLU A 191 5.41 -3.72 -12.92
N PHE A 192 6.02 -4.13 -11.81
CA PHE A 192 5.36 -4.10 -10.51
C PHE A 192 4.99 -2.67 -10.09
N VAL A 193 5.90 -1.71 -10.23
CA VAL A 193 5.64 -0.30 -9.84
C VAL A 193 4.52 0.29 -10.68
N ARG A 194 4.50 0.03 -11.99
CA ARG A 194 3.40 0.45 -12.86
C ARG A 194 2.07 -0.14 -12.40
N TYR A 195 2.04 -1.45 -12.15
CA TYR A 195 0.85 -2.13 -11.64
C TYR A 195 0.39 -1.52 -10.31
N ALA A 196 1.31 -1.33 -9.36
CA ALA A 196 1.02 -0.78 -8.04
C ALA A 196 0.44 0.63 -8.12
N LEU A 197 0.96 1.50 -9.00
CA LEU A 197 0.42 2.84 -9.23
C LEU A 197 -0.95 2.81 -9.90
N THR A 198 -1.15 1.97 -10.91
CA THR A 198 -2.46 1.82 -11.58
C THR A 198 -3.55 1.29 -10.64
N ASN A 199 -3.16 0.54 -9.61
CA ASN A 199 -4.09 -0.06 -8.65
C ASN A 199 -4.01 0.62 -7.27
N ASP A 200 -3.56 1.88 -7.18
CA ASP A 200 -3.52 2.70 -5.96
C ASP A 200 -2.95 2.00 -4.72
N PHE A 201 -1.83 1.29 -4.88
CA PHE A 201 -1.13 0.71 -3.74
C PHE A 201 -0.54 1.84 -2.89
N ASN A 202 -0.49 1.61 -1.57
CA ASN A 202 0.24 2.50 -0.66
C ASN A 202 1.75 2.32 -0.87
N LEU A 203 2.30 3.01 -1.87
CA LEU A 203 3.66 2.84 -2.38
C LEU A 203 4.49 4.11 -2.20
N GLN A 204 5.59 3.99 -1.47
CA GLN A 204 6.74 4.88 -1.56
C GLN A 204 7.79 4.22 -2.47
N TYR A 205 8.13 4.88 -3.56
CA TYR A 205 9.07 4.36 -4.56
C TYR A 205 10.27 5.28 -4.73
N ILE A 206 11.47 4.70 -4.69
CA ILE A 206 12.72 5.38 -5.01
C ILE A 206 13.35 4.71 -6.22
N ASN A 207 13.48 5.47 -7.30
CA ASN A 207 14.33 5.12 -8.43
C ASN A 207 15.74 5.69 -8.19
N TYR A 208 16.71 4.84 -7.84
CA TYR A 208 18.09 5.25 -7.63
C TYR A 208 18.93 4.92 -8.87
N LEU A 209 19.00 5.86 -9.82
CA LEU A 209 19.58 5.65 -11.14
C LEU A 209 21.03 5.13 -11.10
N GLU A 210 21.85 5.66 -10.21
CA GLU A 210 23.26 5.30 -10.07
C GLU A 210 23.50 4.08 -9.18
N GLY A 211 22.47 3.62 -8.47
CA GLY A 211 22.60 2.52 -7.52
C GLY A 211 22.94 1.20 -8.20
N GLN A 212 23.91 0.49 -7.63
CA GLN A 212 24.26 -0.88 -7.99
C GLN A 212 23.44 -1.89 -7.18
N HIS A 213 23.47 -3.17 -7.58
CA HIS A 213 22.95 -4.24 -6.74
C HIS A 213 23.65 -4.19 -5.36
N ALA A 214 22.88 -4.29 -4.28
CA ALA A 214 23.39 -4.10 -2.92
C ALA A 214 24.03 -2.72 -2.64
N PHE A 215 23.47 -1.65 -3.22
CA PHE A 215 23.91 -0.26 -3.01
C PHE A 215 24.09 0.14 -1.53
N ASP A 216 23.36 -0.51 -0.62
CA ASP A 216 23.40 -0.27 0.82
C ASP A 216 24.71 -0.71 1.48
N ILE A 217 25.57 -1.43 0.76
CA ILE A 217 26.93 -1.83 1.18
C ILE A 217 28.01 -1.47 0.17
N VAL A 218 27.70 -1.42 -1.14
CA VAL A 218 28.73 -1.16 -2.18
C VAL A 218 28.85 0.32 -2.59
N ASP A 219 27.78 1.09 -2.45
CA ASP A 219 27.74 2.49 -2.90
C ASP A 219 27.85 3.44 -1.70
N ASP A 220 29.08 3.67 -1.21
CA ASP A 220 29.33 4.50 -0.02
C ASP A 220 29.22 6.02 -0.26
N ASN A 221 28.07 6.47 -0.76
CA ASN A 221 27.81 7.87 -1.14
C ASN A 221 26.62 8.50 -0.38
N GLY A 222 26.37 9.78 -0.60
CA GLY A 222 25.31 10.52 0.10
C GLY A 222 23.92 9.97 -0.18
N ARG A 223 23.67 9.50 -1.41
CA ARG A 223 22.36 9.01 -1.85
C ARG A 223 22.00 7.68 -1.19
N SER A 224 22.93 6.73 -1.12
CA SER A 224 22.70 5.46 -0.42
C SER A 224 22.39 5.68 1.06
N ARG A 225 23.13 6.58 1.73
CA ARG A 225 22.90 6.94 3.15
C ARG A 225 21.55 7.61 3.36
N GLU A 226 21.13 8.48 2.44
CA GLU A 226 19.81 9.10 2.44
C GLU A 226 18.70 8.06 2.31
N ILE A 227 18.83 7.12 1.37
CA ILE A 227 17.84 6.05 1.15
C ILE A 227 17.74 5.15 2.39
N ILE A 228 18.86 4.77 3.01
CA ILE A 228 18.85 3.98 4.25
C ILE A 228 18.15 4.74 5.39
N LYS A 229 18.41 6.05 5.53
CA LYS A 229 17.70 6.89 6.50
C LYS A 229 16.20 6.93 6.24
N GLN A 230 15.78 7.17 4.99
CA GLN A 230 14.36 7.16 4.60
C GLN A 230 13.69 5.81 4.89
N THR A 231 14.40 4.70 4.71
CA THR A 231 13.91 3.36 5.06
C THR A 231 13.68 3.20 6.55
N LEU A 232 14.60 3.67 7.40
CA LEU A 232 14.41 3.63 8.86
C LEU A 232 13.24 4.51 9.29
N ASP A 233 13.08 5.69 8.69
CA ASP A 233 11.97 6.61 8.96
C ASP A 233 10.63 6.03 8.50
N PHE A 234 10.59 5.40 7.33
CA PHE A 234 9.42 4.67 6.83
C PHE A 234 8.99 3.55 7.79
N LEU A 235 9.94 2.72 8.25
CA LEU A 235 9.66 1.64 9.19
C LEU A 235 9.13 2.21 10.52
N LYS A 236 9.77 3.23 11.07
CA LYS A 236 9.31 3.91 12.30
C LYS A 236 7.88 4.41 12.17
N SER A 237 7.59 5.19 11.13
CA SER A 237 6.27 5.83 10.97
C SER A 237 5.16 4.80 10.81
N ASN A 238 5.38 3.74 10.01
CA ASN A 238 4.37 2.72 9.77
C ASN A 238 4.21 1.71 10.92
N LEU A 239 5.15 1.70 11.87
CA LEU A 239 5.11 0.87 13.07
C LEU A 239 4.80 1.67 14.36
N ALA A 240 4.59 2.98 14.26
CA ALA A 240 4.29 3.86 15.39
C ALA A 240 2.86 3.66 15.94
N ALA A 241 1.88 3.50 15.05
CA ALA A 241 0.46 3.36 15.40
C ALA A 241 0.20 2.08 16.21
N LYS A 242 -0.53 2.18 17.33
CA LYS A 242 -0.86 1.04 18.21
C LYS A 242 -2.03 0.21 17.66
N THR A 243 -2.14 -1.03 18.12
CA THR A 243 -3.25 -1.94 17.80
C THR A 243 -4.62 -1.31 17.98
N GLY A 244 -5.49 -1.45 16.97
CA GLY A 244 -6.81 -0.81 16.90
C GLY A 244 -6.89 0.29 15.83
N GLU A 245 -5.75 0.89 15.48
CA GLU A 245 -5.61 1.78 14.32
C GLU A 245 -5.16 0.94 13.12
N THR A 246 -6.10 0.28 12.45
CA THR A 246 -5.85 -0.14 11.06
C THR A 246 -5.78 1.15 10.24
N PRO A 247 -4.73 1.42 9.45
CA PRO A 247 -4.77 2.47 8.46
C PRO A 247 -6.01 2.22 7.60
N GLU A 248 -7.02 3.07 7.75
CA GLU A 248 -8.27 2.91 7.03
C GLU A 248 -7.97 3.04 5.54
N SER A 249 -8.58 2.20 4.70
CA SER A 249 -8.37 2.27 3.26
C SER A 249 -8.68 3.69 2.79
N VAL A 250 -7.72 4.32 2.12
CA VAL A 250 -7.95 5.61 1.47
C VAL A 250 -8.80 5.33 0.25
N LEU A 251 -10.03 5.84 0.23
CA LEU A 251 -10.87 5.76 -0.95
C LEU A 251 -10.38 6.76 -1.98
N THR A 252 -9.84 6.24 -3.07
CA THR A 252 -9.43 7.01 -4.25
C THR A 252 -10.52 6.93 -5.34
N ALA A 253 -10.41 7.76 -6.37
CA ALA A 253 -11.30 7.66 -7.53
C ALA A 253 -11.18 6.28 -8.21
N THR A 254 -9.95 5.77 -8.39
CA THR A 254 -9.69 4.48 -9.03
C THR A 254 -10.24 3.32 -8.21
N THR A 255 -9.99 3.28 -6.90
CA THR A 255 -10.51 2.19 -6.05
C THR A 255 -12.02 2.17 -5.97
N PHE A 256 -12.64 3.36 -5.91
CA PHE A 256 -14.09 3.48 -5.95
C PHE A 256 -14.64 2.95 -7.28
N TYR A 257 -14.04 3.39 -8.40
CA TYR A 257 -14.41 2.95 -9.74
C TYR A 257 -14.24 1.45 -9.94
N ASP A 258 -13.09 0.90 -9.55
CA ASP A 258 -12.78 -0.53 -9.69
C ASP A 258 -13.73 -1.41 -8.90
N MET A 259 -14.09 -1.02 -7.66
CA MET A 259 -15.10 -1.75 -6.89
C MET A 259 -16.44 -1.79 -7.63
N LEU A 260 -16.86 -0.66 -8.22
CA LEU A 260 -18.10 -0.58 -9.00
C LEU A 260 -18.04 -1.45 -10.26
N MET A 261 -16.91 -1.42 -10.98
CA MET A 261 -16.69 -2.24 -12.17
C MET A 261 -16.70 -3.74 -11.89
N ARG A 262 -16.26 -4.15 -10.70
CA ARG A 262 -16.27 -5.53 -10.20
C ARG A 262 -17.60 -5.95 -9.56
N GLY A 263 -18.62 -5.10 -9.59
CA GLY A 263 -19.94 -5.39 -9.01
C GLY A 263 -19.97 -5.34 -7.48
N GLN A 264 -18.98 -4.69 -6.85
CA GLN A 264 -18.87 -4.55 -5.39
C GLN A 264 -19.50 -3.23 -4.92
N SER A 265 -20.65 -2.85 -5.49
CA SER A 265 -21.30 -1.55 -5.26
C SER A 265 -21.56 -1.26 -3.78
N ASP A 266 -22.06 -2.23 -3.01
CA ASP A 266 -22.34 -2.03 -1.58
C ASP A 266 -21.07 -1.67 -0.78
N SER A 267 -19.97 -2.36 -1.07
CA SER A 267 -18.66 -2.08 -0.45
C SER A 267 -18.14 -0.71 -0.86
N ALA A 268 -18.25 -0.38 -2.16
CA ALA A 268 -17.86 0.91 -2.70
C ALA A 268 -18.62 2.04 -1.99
N MET A 269 -19.94 1.92 -1.87
CA MET A 269 -20.80 2.93 -1.26
C MET A 269 -20.59 3.04 0.25
N ALA A 270 -20.34 1.93 0.94
CA ALA A 270 -19.97 1.95 2.36
C ALA A 270 -18.67 2.71 2.59
N GLN A 271 -17.63 2.46 1.78
CA GLN A 271 -16.36 3.19 1.87
C GLN A 271 -16.52 4.66 1.49
N TYR A 272 -17.32 4.96 0.46
CA TYR A 272 -17.65 6.33 0.07
C TYR A 272 -18.27 7.12 1.22
N ARG A 273 -19.32 6.58 1.86
CA ARG A 273 -20.01 7.25 2.97
C ARG A 273 -19.08 7.45 4.17
N ARG A 274 -18.21 6.48 4.48
CA ARG A 274 -17.18 6.62 5.52
C ARG A 274 -16.17 7.71 5.21
N ALA A 275 -15.62 7.72 4.00
CA ALA A 275 -14.68 8.75 3.55
C ALA A 275 -15.35 10.13 3.65
N ARG A 276 -16.55 10.29 3.08
CA ARG A 276 -17.29 11.55 3.09
C ARG A 276 -17.52 12.10 4.50
N ALA A 277 -17.88 11.24 5.46
CA ALA A 277 -18.13 11.65 6.85
C ALA A 277 -16.90 12.30 7.52
N LYS A 278 -15.68 11.93 7.10
CA LYS A 278 -14.43 12.51 7.61
C LYS A 278 -14.05 13.84 6.95
N PHE A 279 -14.47 14.06 5.72
CA PHE A 279 -14.04 15.19 4.89
C PHE A 279 -15.05 16.34 4.82
N THR A 280 -16.08 16.34 5.66
CA THR A 280 -17.15 17.36 5.69
C THR A 280 -16.65 18.80 5.91
N GLY A 281 -15.38 19.00 6.30
CA GLY A 281 -14.71 20.32 6.41
C GLY A 281 -13.74 20.71 5.27
N HIS A 282 -13.48 19.84 4.28
CA HIS A 282 -12.51 20.08 3.20
C HIS A 282 -13.05 19.64 1.81
N PRO A 283 -14.11 20.28 1.29
CA PRO A 283 -14.84 19.83 0.10
C PRO A 283 -14.01 19.81 -1.21
N ASN A 284 -12.88 20.53 -1.27
CA ASN A 284 -12.13 20.72 -2.52
C ASN A 284 -11.10 19.63 -2.84
N TYR A 285 -10.86 18.64 -1.97
CA TYR A 285 -9.73 17.72 -2.14
C TYR A 285 -10.07 16.31 -2.64
N HIS A 286 -11.36 15.95 -2.79
CA HIS A 286 -11.75 14.65 -3.32
C HIS A 286 -12.61 14.81 -4.57
N TRP A 287 -12.05 14.50 -5.74
CA TRP A 287 -12.74 14.61 -7.04
C TRP A 287 -14.09 13.87 -7.07
N ILE A 288 -14.13 12.66 -6.49
CA ILE A 288 -15.37 11.88 -6.33
C ILE A 288 -16.34 12.43 -5.28
N MET A 289 -16.05 13.56 -4.62
CA MET A 289 -16.97 14.21 -3.69
C MET A 289 -17.55 15.51 -4.27
N GLN A 290 -17.05 15.94 -5.44
CA GLN A 290 -17.53 17.12 -6.15
C GLN A 290 -18.62 16.72 -7.14
N GLU A 291 -19.59 17.61 -7.35
CA GLU A 291 -20.71 17.40 -8.27
C GLU A 291 -20.24 16.90 -9.63
N GLY A 292 -19.31 17.63 -10.26
CA GLY A 292 -18.80 17.31 -11.59
C GLY A 292 -18.02 16.00 -11.66
N GLY A 293 -17.26 15.65 -10.61
CA GLY A 293 -16.47 14.42 -10.59
C GLY A 293 -17.32 13.17 -10.41
N ILE A 294 -18.30 13.21 -9.50
CA ILE A 294 -19.30 12.14 -9.35
C ILE A 294 -20.11 11.99 -10.64
N ASN A 295 -20.51 13.12 -11.25
CA ASN A 295 -21.29 13.09 -12.49
C ASN A 295 -20.52 12.44 -13.64
N ALA A 296 -19.27 12.85 -13.83
CA ALA A 296 -18.39 12.27 -14.85
C ALA A 296 -18.20 10.76 -14.65
N MET A 297 -18.00 10.31 -13.41
CA MET A 297 -17.91 8.88 -13.11
C MET A 297 -19.22 8.13 -13.40
N GLY A 298 -20.37 8.72 -13.04
CA GLY A 298 -21.69 8.16 -13.35
C GLY A 298 -21.89 7.94 -14.86
N TYR A 299 -21.56 8.94 -15.68
CA TYR A 299 -21.64 8.81 -17.14
C TYR A 299 -20.61 7.84 -17.71
N GLN A 300 -19.42 7.75 -17.14
CA GLN A 300 -18.44 6.74 -17.55
C GLN A 300 -19.00 5.33 -17.31
N LEU A 301 -19.60 5.07 -16.15
CA LEU A 301 -20.26 3.78 -15.85
C LEU A 301 -21.43 3.49 -16.80
N LEU A 302 -22.21 4.50 -17.19
CA LEU A 302 -23.27 4.35 -18.22
C LEU A 302 -22.68 3.95 -19.58
N GLN A 303 -21.61 4.60 -20.01
CA GLN A 303 -20.92 4.27 -21.27
C GLN A 303 -20.39 2.83 -21.27
N GLU A 304 -19.92 2.36 -20.11
CA GLU A 304 -19.44 0.99 -19.89
C GLU A 304 -20.57 -0.02 -19.58
N GLN A 305 -21.82 0.40 -19.73
CA GLN A 305 -23.04 -0.41 -19.53
C GLN A 305 -23.16 -0.99 -18.10
N ARG A 306 -22.54 -0.32 -17.12
CA ARG A 306 -22.70 -0.63 -15.68
C ARG A 306 -23.84 0.21 -15.10
N ASN A 307 -25.04 0.03 -15.65
CA ASN A 307 -26.18 0.92 -15.42
C ASN A 307 -26.62 0.97 -13.95
N GLU A 308 -26.62 -0.16 -13.24
CA GLU A 308 -26.96 -0.23 -11.82
C GLU A 308 -25.93 0.50 -10.96
N ALA A 309 -24.64 0.35 -11.27
CA ALA A 309 -23.57 1.07 -10.55
C ALA A 309 -23.63 2.57 -10.82
N ALA A 310 -23.87 2.97 -12.08
CA ALA A 310 -24.07 4.36 -12.45
C ALA A 310 -25.25 4.99 -11.71
N LEU A 311 -26.36 4.26 -11.58
CA LEU A 311 -27.53 4.69 -10.84
C LEU A 311 -27.19 4.96 -9.36
N GLU A 312 -26.46 4.07 -8.70
CA GLU A 312 -26.05 4.28 -7.31
C GLU A 312 -25.13 5.51 -7.14
N VAL A 313 -24.16 5.69 -8.04
CA VAL A 313 -23.26 6.87 -8.04
C VAL A 313 -24.04 8.17 -8.25
N LEU A 314 -24.95 8.21 -9.22
CA LEU A 314 -25.72 9.41 -9.57
C LEU A 314 -26.79 9.74 -8.52
N LYS A 315 -27.39 8.74 -7.85
CA LYS A 315 -28.23 8.95 -6.66
C LYS A 315 -27.46 9.70 -5.58
N ILE A 316 -26.25 9.25 -5.25
CA ILE A 316 -25.42 9.94 -4.25
C ILE A 316 -25.11 11.37 -4.68
N ASN A 317 -24.92 11.65 -5.96
CA ASN A 317 -24.73 13.02 -6.43
C ASN A 317 -25.92 13.93 -6.03
N THR A 318 -27.15 13.42 -6.14
CA THR A 318 -28.36 14.14 -5.69
C THR A 318 -28.46 14.27 -4.17
N GLU A 319 -27.97 13.30 -3.41
CA GLU A 319 -27.85 13.42 -1.94
C GLU A 319 -26.85 14.51 -1.55
N ASN A 320 -25.80 14.70 -2.35
CA ASN A 320 -24.72 15.65 -2.06
C ASN A 320 -25.05 17.07 -2.51
N HIS A 321 -25.77 17.19 -3.62
CA HIS A 321 -26.10 18.45 -4.29
C HIS A 321 -27.61 18.55 -4.54
N PRO A 322 -28.45 18.52 -3.49
CA PRO A 322 -29.91 18.41 -3.65
C PRO A 322 -30.58 19.59 -4.36
N GLY A 323 -29.89 20.73 -4.51
CA GLY A 323 -30.35 21.91 -5.23
C GLY A 323 -29.74 22.09 -6.63
N SER A 324 -28.88 21.18 -7.10
CA SER A 324 -28.33 21.24 -8.46
C SER A 324 -29.32 20.62 -9.46
N PRO A 325 -29.78 21.33 -10.50
CA PRO A 325 -30.63 20.72 -11.53
C PRO A 325 -29.88 19.68 -12.37
N ASN A 326 -28.56 19.86 -12.55
CA ASN A 326 -27.71 18.97 -13.34
C ASN A 326 -27.71 17.54 -12.77
N VAL A 327 -27.59 17.39 -11.45
CA VAL A 327 -27.55 16.05 -10.83
C VAL A 327 -28.86 15.27 -10.99
N TYR A 328 -30.00 15.95 -11.08
CA TYR A 328 -31.29 15.29 -11.33
C TYR A 328 -31.49 14.94 -12.80
N ASP A 329 -30.99 15.76 -13.74
CA ASP A 329 -31.00 15.39 -15.15
C ASP A 329 -30.18 14.12 -15.38
N SER A 330 -28.96 14.06 -14.83
CA SER A 330 -28.10 12.89 -14.90
C SER A 330 -28.69 11.67 -14.19
N LEU A 331 -29.34 11.85 -13.04
CA LEU A 331 -30.09 10.76 -12.38
C LEU A 331 -31.22 10.24 -13.28
N GLY A 332 -31.87 11.11 -14.06
CA GLY A 332 -32.86 10.74 -15.06
C GLY A 332 -32.29 9.83 -16.15
N ASP A 333 -31.08 10.12 -16.65
CA ASP A 333 -30.38 9.25 -17.62
C ASP A 333 -30.11 7.86 -17.02
N ALA A 334 -29.67 7.81 -15.76
CA ALA A 334 -29.39 6.53 -15.11
C ALA A 334 -30.64 5.68 -14.89
N TYR A 335 -31.76 6.30 -14.48
CA TYR A 335 -33.03 5.59 -14.35
C TYR A 335 -33.53 5.05 -15.70
N GLU A 336 -33.39 5.83 -16.77
CA GLU A 336 -33.72 5.36 -18.11
C GLU A 336 -32.84 4.18 -18.53
N ALA A 337 -31.54 4.22 -18.24
CA ALA A 337 -30.59 3.17 -18.57
C ALA A 337 -30.89 1.83 -17.86
N VAL A 338 -31.45 1.87 -16.64
CA VAL A 338 -31.94 0.65 -15.93
C VAL A 338 -33.39 0.30 -16.26
N GLY A 339 -34.04 1.01 -17.18
CA GLY A 339 -35.43 0.75 -17.61
C GLY A 339 -36.52 1.28 -16.67
N ASP A 340 -36.18 2.12 -15.69
CA ASP A 340 -37.14 2.72 -14.78
C ASP A 340 -37.70 4.04 -15.34
N THR A 341 -38.57 3.92 -16.34
CA THR A 341 -39.23 5.06 -17.02
C THR A 341 -39.94 5.98 -16.03
N ALA A 342 -40.55 5.44 -14.98
CA ALA A 342 -41.32 6.24 -14.03
C ALA A 342 -40.41 7.17 -13.23
N ARG A 343 -39.30 6.66 -12.70
CA ARG A 343 -38.33 7.48 -11.96
C ARG A 343 -37.51 8.39 -12.86
N ALA A 344 -37.24 7.98 -14.11
CA ALA A 344 -36.58 8.85 -15.09
C ALA A 344 -37.41 10.11 -15.39
N VAL A 345 -38.73 9.98 -15.55
CA VAL A 345 -39.65 11.11 -15.71
C VAL A 345 -39.62 12.02 -14.48
N GLN A 346 -39.74 11.44 -13.28
CA GLN A 346 -39.72 12.21 -12.03
C GLN A 346 -38.42 13.01 -11.84
N ALA A 347 -37.27 12.41 -12.14
CA ALA A 347 -35.98 13.08 -12.03
C ALA A 347 -35.86 14.24 -13.03
N SER A 348 -36.32 14.05 -14.27
CA SER A 348 -36.29 15.08 -15.32
C SER A 348 -37.19 16.27 -15.00
N GLU A 349 -38.40 16.02 -14.50
CA GLU A 349 -39.32 17.06 -14.05
C GLU A 349 -38.72 17.85 -12.88
N LYS A 350 -38.05 17.17 -11.95
CA LYS A 350 -37.35 17.83 -10.85
C LYS A 350 -36.17 18.69 -11.31
N ALA A 351 -35.40 18.25 -12.30
CA ALA A 351 -34.33 19.04 -12.90
C ALA A 351 -34.86 20.36 -13.49
N LEU A 352 -35.98 20.29 -14.22
CA LEU A 352 -36.64 21.47 -14.81
C LEU A 352 -37.21 22.41 -13.74
N ALA A 353 -37.81 21.89 -12.67
CA ALA A 353 -38.29 22.69 -11.55
C ALA A 353 -37.14 23.47 -10.87
N LEU A 354 -36.03 22.80 -10.58
CA LEU A 354 -34.85 23.42 -9.97
C LEU A 354 -34.19 24.47 -10.88
N LEU A 355 -34.21 24.29 -12.20
CA LEU A 355 -33.74 25.32 -13.14
C LEU A 355 -34.59 26.59 -13.11
N GLN A 356 -35.89 26.48 -12.83
CA GLN A 356 -36.77 27.65 -12.73
C GLN A 356 -36.50 28.44 -11.44
N GLU A 357 -36.16 27.74 -10.36
CA GLU A 357 -35.83 28.34 -9.06
C GLU A 357 -34.41 28.91 -9.03
N ASN A 358 -33.46 28.31 -9.75
CA ASN A 358 -32.06 28.66 -9.69
C ASN A 358 -31.64 29.63 -10.81
N THR A 359 -31.88 30.92 -10.59
CA THR A 359 -31.55 32.00 -11.55
C THR A 359 -30.07 32.40 -11.55
N ALA A 360 -29.25 31.79 -10.69
CA ALA A 360 -27.83 32.13 -10.55
C ALA A 360 -26.88 31.23 -11.37
N LEU A 361 -27.40 30.18 -11.99
CA LEU A 361 -26.64 29.29 -12.87
C LEU A 361 -26.31 29.98 -14.20
N ASP A 362 -25.16 29.63 -14.77
CA ASP A 362 -24.80 30.06 -16.13
C ASP A 362 -25.92 29.74 -17.13
N GLU A 363 -26.29 30.71 -17.96
CA GLU A 363 -27.43 30.60 -18.87
C GLU A 363 -27.22 29.53 -19.95
N ASN A 364 -25.98 29.35 -20.42
CA ASN A 364 -25.69 28.33 -21.42
C ASN A 364 -25.81 26.94 -20.81
N PHE A 365 -25.27 26.74 -19.62
CA PHE A 365 -25.38 25.48 -18.89
C PHE A 365 -26.83 25.15 -18.54
N SER A 366 -27.59 26.14 -18.06
CA SER A 366 -29.02 26.02 -17.77
C SER A 366 -29.83 25.57 -18.98
N ARG A 367 -29.50 26.11 -20.17
CA ARG A 367 -30.14 25.74 -21.43
C ARG A 367 -29.81 24.31 -21.85
N LEU A 368 -28.59 23.83 -21.65
CA LEU A 368 -28.20 22.45 -21.97
C LEU A 368 -28.98 21.45 -21.11
N ILE A 369 -29.07 21.68 -19.79
CA ILE A 369 -29.82 20.82 -18.88
C ILE A 369 -31.31 20.80 -19.27
N ARG A 370 -31.89 21.97 -19.58
CA ARG A 370 -33.28 22.08 -20.02
C ARG A 370 -33.55 21.24 -21.27
N GLN A 371 -32.73 21.41 -22.30
CA GLN A 371 -32.85 20.67 -23.56
C GLN A 371 -32.73 19.16 -23.36
N SER A 372 -31.76 18.73 -22.54
CA SER A 372 -31.57 17.32 -22.17
C SER A 372 -32.82 16.73 -21.51
N ALA A 373 -33.33 17.39 -20.46
CA ALA A 373 -34.48 16.93 -19.70
C ALA A 373 -35.78 16.93 -20.52
N GLU A 374 -36.03 17.96 -21.33
CA GLU A 374 -37.22 18.04 -22.21
C GLU A 374 -37.21 16.94 -23.28
N ALA A 375 -36.06 16.73 -23.95
CA ALA A 375 -35.91 15.70 -24.96
C ALA A 375 -36.11 14.29 -24.37
N LYS A 376 -35.59 14.06 -23.16
CA LYS A 376 -35.79 12.82 -22.39
C LYS A 376 -37.27 12.59 -22.08
N LEU A 377 -37.98 13.61 -21.56
CA LEU A 377 -39.41 13.51 -21.28
C LEU A 377 -40.23 13.20 -22.55
N GLU A 378 -39.91 13.83 -23.67
CA GLU A 378 -40.57 13.55 -24.94
C GLU A 378 -40.36 12.09 -25.40
N ARG A 379 -39.12 11.61 -25.33
CA ARG A 379 -38.75 10.22 -25.67
C ARG A 379 -39.48 9.21 -24.79
N LEU A 380 -39.46 9.40 -23.47
CA LEU A 380 -40.08 8.48 -22.50
C LEU A 380 -41.62 8.48 -22.61
N ARG A 381 -42.25 9.60 -22.99
CA ARG A 381 -43.69 9.65 -23.26
C ARG A 381 -44.07 8.82 -24.50
N LYS A 382 -43.25 8.83 -25.54
CA LYS A 382 -43.48 8.04 -26.77
C LYS A 382 -43.32 6.54 -26.54
N GLN A 383 -42.50 6.11 -25.58
CA GLN A 383 -42.32 4.68 -25.23
C GLN A 383 -43.50 4.08 -24.44
N LYS A 384 -44.38 4.92 -23.87
CA LYS A 384 -45.59 4.48 -23.15
C LYS A 384 -46.80 4.25 -24.07
N ILE A 385 -46.68 4.59 -25.36
CA ILE A 385 -47.67 4.37 -26.41
C ILE A 385 -47.18 3.19 -27.26
#